data_AF-A0A1F6P9M5-F1
#
_entry.id   AF-A0A1F6P9M5-F1
#
_cell.length_a   1.000
_cell.length_b   1.000
_cell.length_c   1.000
_cell.angle_alpha   90.00
_cell.angle_beta   90.00
_cell.angle_gamma   90.00
#
_symmetry.space_group_name_H-M   'P 1'
#
loop_
_entity.id
_entity.type
_entity.pdbx_description
1 polymer ?
#
loop_
_entity_poly.entity_id
_entity_poly.type
_entity_poly.pdbx_seq_one_letter_code
_entity_poly.pdbx_strand_id
1 'polypeptide(L)'
;MFNLLTIGDALIDTHVFINNATLECDINQQNCQLCLNYASKIPITNSFQALGGNAANVAVGAQRLGLKTTIFSSLGDDANGQMVKEALEKQKVNTDLLHTDDRTPTRYSVVLNFKQERTILSYHEKRDYDFHEDLPKIDWVYYTSLSQGYETLQENLLIFLNKHQNINLAYNPGSEQLKNVNLVKEVIARTNLLILNLEEAETILGKKLEDSDIKTFINDLLNLGAKEVAVTDSDKGAWAGDENGVWHCESFPVEVTSKTGAGDAFSSGYLSARFYKENIDTALLWGIAASSHIISASPTEKTPLNKKEMASAISKFSSIKPTLLN
;
A
#
# COMPACT_ATOMS: atom_id res chain seq x y z
N MET A 1 11.87 20.37 6.11
CA MET A 1 12.20 19.53 4.95
C MET A 1 11.97 18.08 5.31
N PHE A 2 11.26 17.37 4.44
CA PHE A 2 10.92 15.94 4.50
C PHE A 2 11.32 15.29 3.18
N ASN A 3 11.61 13.99 3.20
CA ASN A 3 11.93 13.24 2.00
C ASN A 3 10.66 12.74 1.31
N LEU A 4 9.67 12.34 2.10
CA LEU A 4 8.44 11.74 1.61
C LEU A 4 7.22 12.30 2.35
N LEU A 5 6.25 12.78 1.59
CA LEU A 5 4.88 13.01 2.06
C LEU A 5 4.01 11.85 1.58
N THR A 6 3.34 11.15 2.50
CA THR A 6 2.29 10.20 2.14
C THR A 6 0.92 10.86 2.26
N ILE A 7 0.05 10.69 1.27
CA ILE A 7 -1.31 11.23 1.25
C ILE A 7 -2.28 10.05 1.12
N GLY A 8 -3.14 9.85 2.11
CA GLY A 8 -4.12 8.76 2.13
C GLY A 8 -4.76 8.60 3.50
N ASP A 9 -5.77 7.74 3.60
CA ASP A 9 -6.45 7.48 4.87
C ASP A 9 -5.58 6.65 5.81
N ALA A 10 -5.58 7.04 7.09
CA ALA A 10 -5.04 6.28 8.21
C ALA A 10 -6.18 5.84 9.14
N LEU A 11 -6.03 4.67 9.75
CA LEU A 11 -7.08 4.07 10.57
C LEU A 11 -6.50 3.12 11.63
N ILE A 12 -7.37 2.61 12.50
CA ILE A 12 -7.06 1.48 13.37
C ILE A 12 -7.70 0.20 12.82
N ASP A 13 -6.89 -0.83 12.62
CA ASP A 13 -7.35 -2.18 12.34
C ASP A 13 -7.51 -2.95 13.65
N THR A 14 -8.73 -3.42 13.91
CA THR A 14 -9.03 -4.28 15.05
C THR A 14 -9.01 -5.73 14.59
N HIS A 15 -7.93 -6.43 14.90
CA HIS A 15 -7.77 -7.84 14.55
C HIS A 15 -8.46 -8.70 15.60
N VAL A 16 -9.30 -9.62 15.13
CA VAL A 16 -9.94 -10.66 15.95
C VAL A 16 -9.64 -12.03 15.37
N PHE A 17 -9.36 -13.00 16.24
CA PHE A 17 -9.08 -14.38 15.86
C PHE A 17 -10.29 -15.25 16.20
N ILE A 18 -10.85 -15.89 15.18
CA ILE A 18 -12.04 -16.73 15.31
C ILE A 18 -11.63 -18.17 15.04
N ASN A 19 -12.09 -19.10 15.88
CA ASN A 19 -11.92 -20.54 15.64
C ASN A 19 -13.24 -21.23 15.26
N ASN A 20 -14.37 -20.68 15.70
CA ASN A 20 -15.70 -21.24 15.46
C ASN A 20 -16.35 -20.60 14.24
N ALA A 21 -15.83 -20.94 13.06
CA ALA A 21 -16.36 -20.56 11.76
C ALA A 21 -16.22 -21.74 10.78
N THR A 22 -17.03 -21.74 9.73
CA THR A 22 -16.89 -22.68 8.60
C THR A 22 -16.54 -21.92 7.32
N LEU A 23 -15.92 -22.61 6.37
CA LEU A 23 -15.71 -22.09 5.02
C LEU A 23 -16.61 -22.86 4.08
N GLU A 24 -17.40 -22.15 3.30
CA GLU A 24 -18.20 -22.69 2.21
C GLU A 24 -17.58 -22.18 0.91
N CYS A 25 -17.07 -23.09 0.08
CA CYS A 25 -16.44 -22.74 -1.18
C CYS A 25 -17.21 -23.34 -2.36
N ASP A 26 -17.13 -22.70 -3.52
CA ASP A 26 -17.57 -23.32 -4.77
C ASP A 26 -16.74 -24.57 -5.13
N ILE A 27 -17.19 -25.33 -6.12
CA ILE A 27 -16.58 -26.62 -6.52
C ILE A 27 -15.09 -26.47 -6.87
N ASN A 28 -14.70 -25.31 -7.40
CA ASN A 28 -13.34 -25.04 -7.82
C ASN A 28 -12.48 -24.43 -6.71
N GLN A 29 -13.03 -24.23 -5.51
CA GLN A 29 -12.39 -23.56 -4.36
C GLN A 29 -11.89 -22.14 -4.67
N GLN A 30 -12.48 -21.48 -5.67
CA GLN A 30 -12.09 -20.13 -6.08
C GLN A 30 -12.89 -19.07 -5.31
N ASN A 31 -14.15 -19.37 -5.00
CA ASN A 31 -15.03 -18.45 -4.27
C ASN A 31 -15.40 -19.07 -2.91
N CYS A 32 -14.68 -18.68 -1.87
CA CYS A 32 -14.92 -19.12 -0.50
C CYS A 32 -15.59 -18.03 0.33
N GLN A 33 -16.58 -18.42 1.13
CA GLN A 33 -17.29 -17.58 2.08
C GLN A 33 -16.98 -18.03 3.51
N LEU A 34 -16.66 -17.06 4.38
CA LEU A 34 -16.54 -17.31 5.81
C LEU A 34 -17.93 -17.30 6.45
N CYS A 35 -18.37 -18.45 6.92
CA CYS A 35 -19.69 -18.64 7.54
C CYS A 35 -19.58 -18.61 9.07
N LEU A 36 -20.43 -17.77 9.66
CA LEU A 36 -20.56 -17.57 11.09
C LEU A 36 -22.01 -17.88 11.49
N ASN A 37 -22.21 -18.49 12.66
CA ASN A 37 -23.56 -18.79 13.14
C ASN A 37 -24.37 -17.49 13.33
N TYR A 38 -25.48 -17.37 12.61
CA TYR A 38 -26.36 -16.21 12.71
C TYR A 38 -26.94 -16.05 14.12
N ALA A 39 -27.11 -14.80 14.57
CA ALA A 39 -27.66 -14.43 15.88
C ALA A 39 -26.99 -15.13 17.10
N SER A 40 -25.73 -15.55 16.94
CA SER A 40 -24.98 -16.29 17.97
C SER A 40 -23.88 -15.44 18.59
N LYS A 41 -23.52 -15.72 19.84
CA LYS A 41 -22.31 -15.16 20.46
C LYS A 41 -21.11 -16.01 20.04
N ILE A 42 -20.24 -15.46 19.21
CA ILE A 42 -19.06 -16.17 18.69
C ILE A 42 -17.85 -15.78 19.54
N PRO A 43 -17.28 -16.70 20.33
CA PRO A 43 -16.09 -16.41 21.11
C PRO A 43 -14.88 -16.18 20.19
N ILE A 44 -14.06 -15.19 20.54
CA ILE A 44 -12.76 -14.94 19.92
C ILE A 44 -11.66 -15.53 20.82
N THR A 45 -10.56 -15.96 20.22
CA THR A 45 -9.41 -16.50 20.97
C THR A 45 -8.40 -15.44 21.35
N ASN A 46 -8.28 -14.39 20.53
CA ASN A 46 -7.38 -13.28 20.75
C ASN A 46 -7.89 -12.04 19.98
N SER A 47 -7.46 -10.86 20.41
CA SER A 47 -7.61 -9.62 19.65
C SER A 47 -6.51 -8.62 19.95
N PHE A 48 -6.23 -7.76 18.98
CA PHE A 48 -5.35 -6.61 19.15
C PHE A 48 -5.75 -5.50 18.18
N GLN A 49 -5.28 -4.28 18.45
CA GLN A 49 -5.45 -3.13 17.58
C GLN A 49 -4.10 -2.70 17.05
N ALA A 50 -4.05 -2.33 15.77
CA ALA A 50 -2.85 -1.86 15.10
C ALA A 50 -3.16 -0.68 14.18
N LEU A 51 -2.13 0.12 13.90
CA LEU A 51 -2.19 1.14 12.86
C LEU A 51 -2.43 0.46 11.50
N GLY A 52 -3.39 0.98 10.76
CA GLY A 52 -3.72 0.57 9.40
C GLY A 52 -3.82 1.77 8.46
N GLY A 53 -4.03 1.46 7.18
CA GLY A 53 -4.09 2.44 6.10
C GLY A 53 -2.79 2.47 5.29
N ASN A 54 -2.94 2.41 3.97
CA ASN A 54 -1.81 2.27 3.04
C ASN A 54 -0.79 3.40 3.22
N ALA A 55 -1.25 4.65 3.32
CA ALA A 55 -0.38 5.81 3.52
C ALA A 55 0.42 5.71 4.82
N ALA A 56 -0.23 5.34 5.92
CA ALA A 56 0.41 5.18 7.22
C ALA A 56 1.46 4.05 7.20
N ASN A 57 1.12 2.90 6.61
CA ASN A 57 2.03 1.76 6.49
C ASN A 57 3.27 2.10 5.66
N VAL A 58 3.09 2.79 4.53
CA VAL A 58 4.20 3.23 3.68
C VAL A 58 5.06 4.29 4.37
N ALA A 59 4.44 5.24 5.08
CA ALA A 59 5.17 6.26 5.85
C ALA A 59 6.07 5.63 6.92
N VAL A 60 5.56 4.64 7.66
CA VAL A 60 6.33 3.90 8.67
C VAL A 60 7.42 3.06 8.04
N GLY A 61 7.13 2.33 6.96
CA GLY A 61 8.12 1.53 6.23
C GLY A 61 9.29 2.36 5.72
N ALA A 62 8.99 3.46 5.04
CA ALA A 62 9.99 4.40 4.54
C ALA A 62 10.77 5.08 5.68
N GLN A 63 10.12 5.43 6.79
CA GLN A 63 10.76 6.02 7.97
C GLN A 63 11.81 5.06 8.57
N ARG A 64 11.50 3.76 8.62
CA ARG A 64 12.45 2.73 9.08
C ARG A 64 13.60 2.47 8.12
N LEU A 65 13.35 2.65 6.82
CA LEU A 65 14.39 2.63 5.78
C LEU A 65 15.21 3.92 5.73
N GLY A 66 14.97 4.88 6.63
CA GLY A 66 15.82 6.05 6.84
C GLY A 66 15.40 7.29 6.05
N LEU A 67 14.20 7.30 5.47
CA LEU A 67 13.60 8.52 4.93
C LEU A 67 12.99 9.33 6.08
N LYS A 68 12.97 10.66 5.96
CA LYS A 68 12.21 11.52 6.87
C LYS A 68 10.80 11.70 6.32
N THR A 69 9.79 11.12 6.98
CA THR A 69 8.42 11.07 6.45
C THR A 69 7.47 11.99 7.20
N THR A 70 6.45 12.46 6.47
CA THR A 70 5.27 13.14 7.01
C THR A 70 4.03 12.58 6.33
N ILE A 71 2.88 12.64 6.99
CA ILE A 71 1.62 12.11 6.47
C ILE A 71 0.53 13.18 6.46
N PHE A 72 -0.15 13.30 5.33
CA PHE A 72 -1.42 14.01 5.21
C PHE A 72 -2.55 12.98 5.26
N SER A 73 -3.42 13.11 6.27
CA SER A 73 -4.59 12.26 6.46
C SER A 73 -5.65 12.99 7.27
N SER A 74 -6.92 12.63 7.12
CA SER A 74 -8.02 13.15 7.95
C SER A 74 -8.46 12.12 8.97
N LEU A 75 -8.43 12.49 10.24
CA LEU A 75 -8.88 11.71 11.38
C LEU A 75 -10.03 12.45 12.08
N GLY A 76 -10.88 11.72 12.80
CA GLY A 76 -11.87 12.34 13.68
C GLY A 76 -11.25 12.79 15.00
N ASP A 77 -11.91 13.70 15.72
CA ASP A 77 -11.60 14.02 17.11
C ASP A 77 -12.13 12.92 18.06
N ASP A 78 -11.52 11.75 17.98
CA ASP A 78 -11.92 10.58 18.77
C ASP A 78 -10.73 9.73 19.24
N ALA A 79 -11.02 8.74 20.07
CA ALA A 79 -10.01 7.85 20.64
C ALA A 79 -9.22 7.10 19.56
N ASN A 80 -9.85 6.72 18.44
CA ASN A 80 -9.16 6.05 17.34
C ASN A 80 -8.19 7.01 16.63
N GLY A 81 -8.57 8.28 16.43
CA GLY A 81 -7.72 9.31 15.85
C GLY A 81 -6.49 9.56 16.71
N GLN A 82 -6.68 9.65 18.03
CA GLN A 82 -5.58 9.75 18.98
C GLN A 82 -4.66 8.52 18.94
N MET A 83 -5.22 7.30 18.86
CA MET A 83 -4.43 6.07 18.73
C MET A 83 -3.61 6.05 17.43
N VAL A 84 -4.17 6.49 16.30
CA VAL A 84 -3.45 6.60 15.03
C VAL A 84 -2.27 7.55 15.16
N LYS A 85 -2.51 8.75 15.71
CA LYS A 85 -1.49 9.77 15.92
C LYS A 85 -0.35 9.26 16.80
N GLU A 86 -0.67 8.68 17.96
CA GLU A 86 0.32 8.10 18.87
C GLU A 86 1.14 6.97 18.23
N ALA A 87 0.50 6.12 17.43
CA ALA A 87 1.18 5.04 16.72
C ALA A 87 2.17 5.57 15.68
N LEU A 88 1.80 6.62 14.93
CA LEU A 88 2.67 7.28 13.95
C LEU A 88 3.86 7.98 14.64
N GLU A 89 3.60 8.75 15.70
CA GLU A 89 4.63 9.45 16.48
C GLU A 89 5.63 8.47 17.11
N LYS A 90 5.16 7.33 17.61
CA LYS A 90 6.02 6.24 18.13
C LYS A 90 6.97 5.70 17.06
N GLN A 91 6.56 5.68 15.79
CA GLN A 91 7.39 5.30 14.65
C GLN A 91 8.20 6.46 14.08
N LYS A 92 8.13 7.66 14.69
CA LYS A 92 8.82 8.89 14.28
C LYS A 92 8.36 9.45 12.94
N VAL A 93 7.15 9.10 12.49
CA VAL A 93 6.51 9.76 11.35
C VAL A 93 6.00 11.12 11.83
N ASN A 94 6.23 12.19 11.07
CA ASN A 94 5.70 13.51 11.42
C ASN A 94 4.20 13.58 11.12
N THR A 95 3.47 14.15 12.08
CA THR A 95 2.00 14.18 12.12
C THR A 95 1.44 15.60 12.04
N ASP A 96 2.26 16.60 11.68
CA ASP A 96 1.84 18.01 11.67
C ASP A 96 0.80 18.28 10.57
N LEU A 97 0.70 17.41 9.56
CA LEU A 97 -0.27 17.46 8.47
C LEU A 97 -1.47 16.52 8.68
N LEU A 98 -1.65 15.96 9.89
CA LEU A 98 -2.90 15.28 10.23
C LEU A 98 -3.99 16.33 10.46
N HIS A 99 -5.06 16.22 9.69
CA HIS A 99 -6.26 17.03 9.87
C HIS A 99 -7.21 16.34 10.83
N THR A 100 -7.76 17.09 11.78
CA THR A 100 -8.83 16.63 12.66
C THR A 100 -10.16 17.16 12.13
N ASP A 101 -11.08 16.27 11.77
CA ASP A 101 -12.43 16.58 11.33
C ASP A 101 -13.43 16.26 12.45
N ASP A 102 -14.01 17.30 13.03
CA ASP A 102 -14.97 17.20 14.13
C ASP A 102 -16.33 16.61 13.69
N ARG A 103 -16.54 16.42 12.38
CA ARG A 103 -17.82 15.96 11.81
C ARG A 103 -17.83 14.46 11.51
N THR A 104 -16.68 13.85 11.22
CA THR A 104 -16.59 12.44 10.81
C THR A 104 -15.64 11.64 11.71
N PRO A 105 -16.09 10.51 12.28
CA PRO A 105 -15.26 9.70 13.17
C PRO A 105 -14.08 9.08 12.42
N THR A 106 -12.96 8.86 13.09
CA THR A 106 -11.79 8.16 12.54
C THR A 106 -12.19 6.77 12.05
N ARG A 107 -11.72 6.42 10.84
CA ARG A 107 -11.97 5.10 10.27
C ARG A 107 -11.38 4.02 11.18
N TYR A 108 -12.05 2.89 11.21
CA TYR A 108 -11.51 1.66 11.74
C TYR A 108 -12.00 0.48 10.92
N SER A 109 -11.28 -0.63 10.98
CA SER A 109 -11.70 -1.89 10.39
C SER A 109 -11.74 -2.99 11.44
N VAL A 110 -12.52 -4.03 11.17
CA VAL A 110 -12.48 -5.28 11.93
C VAL A 110 -11.96 -6.38 11.02
N VAL A 111 -10.79 -6.91 11.36
CA VAL A 111 -10.12 -7.95 10.58
C VAL A 111 -10.40 -9.31 11.23
N LEU A 112 -11.23 -10.11 10.58
CA LEU A 112 -11.54 -11.48 11.00
C LEU A 112 -10.45 -12.41 10.48
N ASN A 113 -9.67 -13.00 11.38
CA ASN A 113 -8.60 -13.94 11.04
C ASN A 113 -9.10 -15.38 11.25
N PHE A 114 -9.05 -16.19 10.19
CA PHE A 114 -9.45 -17.60 10.20
C PHE A 114 -8.56 -18.43 9.28
N LYS A 115 -7.95 -19.52 9.80
CA LYS A 115 -7.10 -20.46 9.03
C LYS A 115 -6.08 -19.76 8.09
N GLN A 116 -5.29 -18.82 8.62
CA GLN A 116 -4.26 -18.04 7.89
C GLN A 116 -4.77 -17.07 6.82
N GLU A 117 -6.08 -17.04 6.55
CA GLU A 117 -6.72 -16.04 5.69
C GLU A 117 -7.50 -15.01 6.53
N ARG A 118 -7.96 -13.95 5.85
CA ARG A 118 -8.69 -12.86 6.51
C ARG A 118 -9.91 -12.38 5.74
N THR A 119 -10.90 -11.91 6.48
CA THR A 119 -12.01 -11.10 5.96
C THR A 119 -12.00 -9.75 6.68
N ILE A 120 -12.01 -8.66 5.92
CA ILE A 120 -11.98 -7.30 6.49
C ILE A 120 -13.39 -6.71 6.41
N LEU A 121 -13.93 -6.33 7.56
CA LEU A 121 -15.14 -5.51 7.65
C LEU A 121 -14.67 -4.06 7.74
N SER A 122 -14.88 -3.29 6.67
CA SER A 122 -14.53 -1.89 6.61
C SER A 122 -15.77 -1.02 6.57
N TYR A 123 -15.72 0.12 7.26
CA TYR A 123 -16.69 1.19 7.12
C TYR A 123 -16.01 2.37 6.42
N HIS A 124 -16.61 2.80 5.31
CA HIS A 124 -16.15 3.94 4.52
C HIS A 124 -17.25 4.99 4.56
N GLU A 125 -16.99 6.08 5.26
CA GLU A 125 -17.83 7.25 5.23
C GLU A 125 -17.26 8.26 4.24
N LYS A 126 -18.13 9.04 3.59
CA LYS A 126 -17.69 10.15 2.77
C LYS A 126 -16.94 11.15 3.65
N ARG A 127 -15.77 11.59 3.20
CA ARG A 127 -14.93 12.57 3.88
C ARG A 127 -14.81 13.84 3.07
N ASP A 128 -14.52 14.91 3.79
CA ASP A 128 -14.15 16.21 3.22
C ASP A 128 -12.66 16.40 3.48
N TYR A 129 -11.87 16.47 2.41
CA TYR A 129 -10.42 16.54 2.51
C TYR A 129 -9.96 17.97 2.22
N ASP A 130 -9.46 18.64 3.25
CA ASP A 130 -8.95 20.01 3.14
C ASP A 130 -7.46 20.03 2.77
N PHE A 131 -7.17 19.73 1.50
CA PHE A 131 -5.80 19.81 0.99
C PHE A 131 -5.39 21.27 0.76
N HIS A 132 -4.33 21.69 1.45
CA HIS A 132 -3.72 23.00 1.30
C HIS A 132 -2.35 22.91 0.60
N GLU A 133 -2.03 23.90 -0.22
CA GLU A 133 -0.75 23.96 -0.96
C GLU A 133 0.44 24.37 -0.07
N ASP A 134 0.21 24.80 1.18
CA ASP A 134 1.28 25.18 2.14
C ASP A 134 1.93 23.94 2.75
N LEU A 135 2.68 23.23 1.92
CA LEU A 135 3.40 22.02 2.29
C LEU A 135 4.87 22.35 2.61
N PRO A 136 5.48 21.65 3.59
CA PRO A 136 6.91 21.77 3.82
C PRO A 136 7.69 21.32 2.57
N LYS A 137 8.95 21.74 2.45
CA LYS A 137 9.81 21.23 1.36
C LYS A 137 9.86 19.69 1.38
N ILE A 138 9.41 19.07 0.29
CA ILE A 138 9.28 17.63 0.07
C ILE A 138 9.94 17.23 -1.25
N ASP A 139 10.55 16.04 -1.30
CA ASP A 139 11.16 15.49 -2.51
C ASP A 139 10.20 14.55 -3.28
N TRP A 140 9.44 13.72 -2.55
CA TRP A 140 8.48 12.76 -3.10
C TRP A 140 7.11 12.85 -2.42
N VAL A 141 6.05 12.68 -3.20
CA VAL A 141 4.70 12.39 -2.71
C VAL A 141 4.37 10.93 -3.02
N TYR A 142 3.85 10.19 -2.04
CA TYR A 142 3.18 8.91 -2.24
C TYR A 142 1.68 9.10 -2.02
N TYR A 143 0.92 9.10 -3.10
CA TYR A 143 -0.54 9.27 -3.06
C TYR A 143 -1.22 7.91 -3.11
N THR A 144 -2.17 7.66 -2.20
CA THR A 144 -2.86 6.38 -2.13
C THR A 144 -4.25 6.50 -1.51
N SER A 145 -4.96 5.37 -1.51
CA SER A 145 -6.26 5.07 -0.89
C SER A 145 -6.87 6.16 -0.02
N LEU A 146 -7.87 6.82 -0.59
CA LEU A 146 -8.80 7.73 0.10
C LEU A 146 -10.23 7.20 0.00
N SER A 147 -11.07 7.57 0.98
CA SER A 147 -12.51 7.35 0.95
C SER A 147 -13.22 8.29 -0.04
N GLN A 148 -14.52 8.07 -0.24
CA GLN A 148 -15.38 8.91 -1.08
C GLN A 148 -15.24 10.41 -0.70
N GLY A 149 -15.21 11.29 -1.71
CA GLY A 149 -14.93 12.73 -1.54
C GLY A 149 -13.48 13.12 -1.85
N TYR A 150 -12.65 12.18 -2.31
CA TYR A 150 -11.25 12.41 -2.66
C TYR A 150 -11.04 13.31 -3.88
N GLU A 151 -12.07 13.50 -4.71
CA GLU A 151 -11.96 14.12 -6.03
C GLU A 151 -11.39 15.54 -5.96
N THR A 152 -11.86 16.36 -5.02
CA THR A 152 -11.38 17.74 -4.83
C THR A 152 -9.93 17.78 -4.36
N LEU A 153 -9.53 16.89 -3.43
CA LEU A 153 -8.13 16.77 -3.01
C LEU A 153 -7.25 16.34 -4.19
N GLN A 154 -7.69 15.39 -4.99
CA GLN A 154 -6.93 14.90 -6.13
C GLN A 154 -6.69 15.99 -7.17
N GLU A 155 -7.73 16.77 -7.50
CA GLU A 155 -7.63 17.90 -8.42
C GLU A 155 -6.60 18.93 -7.90
N ASN A 156 -6.72 19.33 -6.64
CA ASN A 156 -5.78 20.27 -6.02
C ASN A 156 -4.36 19.73 -5.94
N LEU A 157 -4.19 18.44 -5.64
CA LEU A 157 -2.89 17.77 -5.63
C LEU A 157 -2.24 17.78 -7.02
N LEU A 158 -3.00 17.51 -8.09
CA LEU A 158 -2.49 17.57 -9.46
C LEU A 158 -2.10 18.99 -9.85
N ILE A 159 -2.91 19.99 -9.51
CA ILE A 159 -2.58 21.42 -9.72
C ILE A 159 -1.26 21.77 -9.02
N PHE A 160 -1.11 21.38 -7.75
CA PHE A 160 0.11 21.58 -6.98
C PHE A 160 1.32 20.89 -7.64
N LEU A 161 1.23 19.60 -7.96
CA LEU A 161 2.32 18.83 -8.57
C LEU A 161 2.71 19.35 -9.96
N ASN A 162 1.76 19.95 -10.69
CA ASN A 162 2.03 20.58 -11.98
C ASN A 162 2.79 21.90 -11.84
N LYS A 163 2.53 22.68 -10.77
CA LYS A 163 3.33 23.87 -10.42
C LYS A 163 4.73 23.50 -9.89
N HIS A 164 4.88 22.30 -9.30
CA HIS A 164 6.11 21.84 -8.66
C HIS A 164 6.70 20.59 -9.34
N GLN A 165 7.17 20.75 -10.58
CA GLN A 165 7.73 19.67 -11.41
C GLN A 165 8.96 18.97 -10.81
N ASN A 166 9.62 19.59 -9.82
CA ASN A 166 10.75 18.99 -9.10
C ASN A 166 10.31 17.95 -8.05
N ILE A 167 9.02 17.88 -7.71
CA ILE A 167 8.48 16.90 -6.78
C ILE A 167 8.04 15.67 -7.57
N ASN A 168 8.59 14.51 -7.19
CA ASN A 168 8.23 13.23 -7.79
C ASN A 168 6.93 12.69 -7.18
N LEU A 169 6.10 12.06 -8.01
CA LEU A 169 4.88 11.39 -7.58
C LEU A 169 5.04 9.88 -7.69
N ALA A 170 4.86 9.18 -6.58
CA ALA A 170 4.55 7.76 -6.53
C ALA A 170 3.05 7.59 -6.27
N TYR A 171 2.39 6.69 -7.00
CA TYR A 171 0.94 6.53 -6.92
C TYR A 171 0.55 5.05 -6.79
N ASN A 172 -0.30 4.75 -5.81
CA ASN A 172 -1.01 3.47 -5.70
C ASN A 172 -2.50 3.76 -5.43
N PRO A 173 -3.39 3.69 -6.43
CA PRO A 173 -4.81 3.99 -6.27
C PRO A 173 -5.49 3.00 -5.31
N GLY A 174 -6.34 3.51 -4.43
CA GLY A 174 -7.19 2.67 -3.59
C GLY A 174 -8.45 2.16 -4.29
N SER A 175 -9.10 1.18 -3.68
CA SER A 175 -10.30 0.53 -4.24
C SER A 175 -11.45 1.50 -4.52
N GLU A 176 -11.62 2.55 -3.72
CA GLU A 176 -12.64 3.58 -3.98
C GLU A 176 -12.31 4.41 -5.23
N GLN A 177 -11.03 4.76 -5.40
CA GLN A 177 -10.56 5.54 -6.55
C GLN A 177 -10.67 4.73 -7.85
N LEU A 178 -10.38 3.42 -7.79
CA LEU A 178 -10.49 2.50 -8.93
C LEU A 178 -11.91 2.36 -9.49
N LYS A 179 -12.95 2.76 -8.74
CA LYS A 179 -14.32 2.86 -9.28
C LYS A 179 -14.43 3.90 -10.40
N ASN A 180 -13.52 4.88 -10.45
CA ASN A 180 -13.43 5.87 -11.52
C ASN A 180 -12.04 5.80 -12.21
N VAL A 181 -11.87 4.79 -13.05
CA VAL A 181 -10.63 4.53 -13.79
C VAL A 181 -10.16 5.74 -14.61
N ASN A 182 -11.06 6.59 -15.10
CA ASN A 182 -10.69 7.78 -15.87
C ASN A 182 -9.91 8.78 -14.98
N LEU A 183 -10.42 9.09 -13.78
CA LEU A 183 -9.71 9.96 -12.83
C LEU A 183 -8.38 9.32 -12.36
N VAL A 184 -8.33 8.00 -12.25
CA VAL A 184 -7.07 7.29 -11.94
C VAL A 184 -6.05 7.49 -13.07
N LYS A 185 -6.46 7.35 -14.33
CA LYS A 185 -5.57 7.53 -15.50
C LYS A 185 -5.03 8.96 -15.61
N GLU A 186 -5.80 9.98 -15.22
CA GLU A 186 -5.33 11.36 -15.16
C GLU A 186 -4.16 11.53 -14.20
N VAL A 187 -4.20 10.89 -13.03
CA VAL A 187 -3.09 10.91 -12.06
C VAL A 187 -1.90 10.11 -12.57
N ILE A 188 -2.15 8.95 -13.20
CA ILE A 188 -1.10 8.11 -13.81
C ILE A 188 -0.27 8.92 -14.81
N ALA A 189 -0.90 9.78 -15.62
CA ALA A 189 -0.19 10.60 -16.61
C ALA A 189 0.85 11.57 -16.00
N ARG A 190 0.72 11.93 -14.72
CA ARG A 190 1.68 12.77 -13.96
C ARG A 190 2.62 11.95 -13.07
N THR A 191 2.49 10.63 -13.04
CA THR A 191 3.15 9.76 -12.07
C THR A 191 4.58 9.42 -12.49
N ASN A 192 5.53 9.56 -11.57
CA ASN A 192 6.90 9.10 -11.77
C ASN A 192 7.05 7.60 -11.50
N LEU A 193 6.34 7.08 -10.50
CA LEU A 193 6.36 5.67 -10.11
C LEU A 193 4.93 5.18 -9.80
N LEU A 194 4.36 4.37 -10.67
CA LEU A 194 3.07 3.74 -10.46
C LEU A 194 3.30 2.38 -9.79
N ILE A 195 2.67 2.13 -8.64
CA ILE A 195 2.76 0.85 -7.94
C ILE A 195 1.37 0.25 -7.83
N LEU A 196 1.20 -0.96 -8.31
CA LEU A 196 -0.07 -1.66 -8.38
C LEU A 196 0.10 -3.11 -7.95
N ASN A 197 -0.97 -3.72 -7.45
CA ASN A 197 -1.09 -5.18 -7.56
C ASN A 197 -1.65 -5.57 -8.94
N LEU A 198 -1.57 -6.85 -9.28
CA LEU A 198 -2.04 -7.34 -10.58
C LEU A 198 -3.52 -7.05 -10.83
N GLU A 199 -4.40 -7.26 -9.85
CA GLU A 199 -5.84 -7.01 -10.00
C GLU A 199 -6.16 -5.53 -10.25
N GLU A 200 -5.45 -4.62 -9.58
CA GLU A 200 -5.54 -3.17 -9.79
C GLU A 200 -5.09 -2.80 -11.20
N ALA A 201 -3.97 -3.36 -11.66
CA ALA A 201 -3.45 -3.14 -13.01
C ALA A 201 -4.42 -3.64 -14.10
N GLU A 202 -4.99 -4.83 -13.93
CA GLU A 202 -6.01 -5.38 -14.82
C GLU A 202 -7.27 -4.52 -14.85
N THR A 203 -7.69 -4.00 -13.69
CA THR A 203 -8.84 -3.08 -13.58
C THR A 203 -8.60 -1.78 -14.35
N ILE A 204 -7.41 -1.20 -14.23
CA ILE A 204 -7.05 0.06 -14.92
C ILE A 204 -7.00 -0.14 -16.45
N LEU A 205 -6.42 -1.26 -16.90
CA LEU A 205 -6.31 -1.57 -18.33
C LEU A 205 -7.62 -2.09 -18.93
N GLY A 206 -8.50 -2.68 -18.12
CA GLY A 206 -9.71 -3.34 -18.61
C GLY A 206 -9.44 -4.65 -19.34
N LYS A 207 -8.29 -5.30 -19.07
CA LYS A 207 -7.91 -6.60 -19.62
C LYS A 207 -7.12 -7.41 -18.59
N LYS A 208 -7.14 -8.73 -18.72
CA LYS A 208 -6.37 -9.64 -17.86
C LYS A 208 -4.94 -9.79 -18.37
N LEU A 209 -4.00 -10.07 -17.47
CA LEU A 209 -2.63 -10.41 -17.87
C LEU A 209 -2.60 -11.74 -18.65
N GLU A 210 -3.48 -12.69 -18.33
CA GLU A 210 -3.55 -13.98 -19.05
C GLU A 210 -3.87 -13.84 -20.55
N ASP A 211 -4.48 -12.72 -20.95
CA ASP A 211 -4.83 -12.39 -22.33
C ASP A 211 -3.72 -11.61 -23.07
N SER A 212 -2.56 -11.38 -22.43
CA SER A 212 -1.49 -10.53 -22.95
C SER A 212 -0.12 -11.10 -22.60
N ASP A 213 0.91 -10.81 -23.39
CA ASP A 213 2.27 -11.00 -22.90
C ASP A 213 2.61 -9.93 -21.85
N ILE A 214 3.47 -10.28 -20.90
CA ILE A 214 3.81 -9.42 -19.75
C ILE A 214 4.46 -8.11 -20.17
N LYS A 215 5.25 -8.09 -21.26
CA LYS A 215 5.90 -6.86 -21.71
C LYS A 215 4.88 -5.89 -22.27
N THR A 216 3.99 -6.37 -23.14
CA THR A 216 2.88 -5.56 -23.65
C THR A 216 2.00 -5.08 -22.51
N PHE A 217 1.71 -5.91 -21.52
CA PHE A 217 0.91 -5.52 -20.36
C PHE A 217 1.55 -4.38 -19.55
N ILE A 218 2.85 -4.48 -19.24
CA ILE A 218 3.59 -3.42 -18.54
C ILE A 218 3.72 -2.16 -19.41
N ASN A 219 4.00 -2.31 -20.71
CA ASN A 219 4.08 -1.20 -21.66
C ASN A 219 2.75 -0.46 -21.80
N ASP A 220 1.61 -1.17 -21.73
CA ASP A 220 0.31 -0.52 -21.77
C ASP A 220 0.05 0.34 -20.53
N LEU A 221 0.56 -0.04 -19.35
CA LEU A 221 0.53 0.80 -18.16
C LEU A 221 1.44 2.03 -18.32
N LEU A 222 2.65 1.84 -18.87
CA LEU A 222 3.57 2.96 -19.17
C LEU A 222 2.96 3.93 -20.19
N ASN A 223 2.23 3.42 -21.18
CA ASN A 223 1.54 4.22 -22.20
C ASN A 223 0.41 5.10 -21.63
N LEU A 224 -0.04 4.86 -20.39
CA LEU A 224 -0.93 5.78 -19.67
C LEU A 224 -0.21 7.03 -19.15
N GLY A 225 1.13 7.07 -19.24
CA GLY A 225 1.98 8.24 -18.96
C GLY A 225 2.85 8.13 -17.69
N ALA A 226 2.80 7.00 -16.97
CA ALA A 226 3.75 6.76 -15.88
C ALA A 226 5.18 6.61 -16.44
N LYS A 227 6.17 7.19 -15.76
CA LYS A 227 7.59 7.01 -16.14
C LYS A 227 8.12 5.62 -15.81
N GLU A 228 7.57 5.01 -14.77
CA GLU A 228 7.93 3.71 -14.28
C GLU A 228 6.73 3.06 -13.61
N VAL A 229 6.61 1.75 -13.76
CA VAL A 229 5.53 0.93 -13.20
C VAL A 229 6.13 -0.24 -12.44
N ALA A 230 5.57 -0.55 -11.28
CA ALA A 230 5.83 -1.78 -10.54
C ALA A 230 4.51 -2.51 -10.25
N VAL A 231 4.41 -3.78 -10.64
CA VAL A 231 3.22 -4.62 -10.46
C VAL A 231 3.56 -5.82 -9.59
N THR A 232 2.95 -5.93 -8.40
CA THR A 232 3.09 -7.11 -7.55
C THR A 232 2.14 -8.23 -7.98
N ASP A 233 2.64 -9.45 -8.06
CA ASP A 233 1.92 -10.64 -8.53
C ASP A 233 2.06 -11.79 -7.51
N SER A 234 1.67 -11.50 -6.27
CA SER A 234 1.62 -12.48 -5.16
C SER A 234 2.88 -13.37 -5.05
N ASP A 235 2.72 -14.68 -5.20
CA ASP A 235 3.79 -15.69 -5.11
C ASP A 235 4.73 -15.67 -6.32
N LYS A 236 4.30 -15.14 -7.46
CA LYS A 236 5.16 -14.92 -8.64
C LYS A 236 6.09 -13.72 -8.47
N GLY A 237 5.99 -12.98 -7.37
CA GLY A 237 6.89 -11.87 -7.04
C GLY A 237 6.39 -10.55 -7.59
N ALA A 238 7.23 -9.84 -8.34
CA ALA A 238 6.88 -8.53 -8.89
C ALA A 238 7.55 -8.27 -10.24
N TRP A 239 6.86 -7.49 -11.05
CA TRP A 239 7.31 -6.96 -12.33
C TRP A 239 7.58 -5.47 -12.18
N ALA A 240 8.58 -4.95 -12.87
CA ALA A 240 8.78 -3.50 -12.98
C ALA A 240 9.14 -3.15 -14.41
N GLY A 241 8.82 -1.94 -14.87
CA GLY A 241 9.21 -1.51 -16.20
C GLY A 241 9.32 0.00 -16.32
N ASP A 242 10.18 0.43 -17.24
CA ASP A 242 10.42 1.81 -17.64
C ASP A 242 10.74 1.86 -19.15
N GLU A 243 11.26 2.98 -19.64
CA GLU A 243 11.67 3.16 -21.04
C GLU A 243 12.77 2.20 -21.51
N ASN A 244 13.54 1.60 -20.59
CA ASN A 244 14.68 0.74 -20.87
C ASN A 244 14.31 -0.75 -20.92
N GLY A 245 13.17 -1.14 -20.35
CA GLY A 245 12.67 -2.50 -20.45
C GLY A 245 11.71 -2.92 -19.34
N VAL A 246 11.59 -4.23 -19.17
CA VAL A 246 10.74 -4.86 -18.15
C VAL A 246 11.58 -5.86 -17.38
N TRP A 247 11.49 -5.80 -16.05
CA TRP A 247 12.18 -6.66 -15.11
C TRP A 247 11.19 -7.54 -14.35
N HIS A 248 11.68 -8.69 -13.93
CA HIS A 248 10.98 -9.60 -13.04
C HIS A 248 11.88 -9.99 -11.87
N CYS A 249 11.31 -10.00 -10.66
CA CYS A 249 11.94 -10.61 -9.50
C CYS A 249 10.94 -11.56 -8.84
N GLU A 250 11.35 -12.82 -8.67
CA GLU A 250 10.58 -13.81 -7.93
C GLU A 250 10.41 -13.41 -6.46
N SER A 251 9.35 -13.92 -5.82
CA SER A 251 9.13 -13.75 -4.39
C SER A 251 10.17 -14.54 -3.57
N PHE A 252 10.53 -14.06 -2.37
CA PHE A 252 11.37 -14.87 -1.49
C PHE A 252 10.54 -16.01 -0.88
N PRO A 253 11.07 -17.25 -0.86
CA PRO A 253 10.36 -18.41 -0.31
C PRO A 253 10.34 -18.31 1.22
N VAL A 254 9.24 -17.80 1.75
CA VAL A 254 8.97 -17.65 3.18
C VAL A 254 7.66 -18.32 3.56
N GLU A 255 7.55 -18.79 4.79
CA GLU A 255 6.29 -19.25 5.34
C GLU A 255 5.36 -18.05 5.54
N VAL A 256 4.18 -18.08 4.93
CA VAL A 256 3.22 -16.97 4.97
C VAL A 256 2.32 -17.13 6.18
N THR A 257 2.38 -16.17 7.09
CA THR A 257 1.52 -16.08 8.28
C THR A 257 0.31 -15.18 8.03
N SER A 258 0.47 -14.12 7.22
CA SER A 258 -0.58 -13.14 6.93
C SER A 258 -0.23 -12.27 5.73
N LYS A 259 -1.11 -12.22 4.71
CA LYS A 259 -0.91 -11.38 3.51
C LYS A 259 -1.21 -9.87 3.72
N THR A 260 -1.62 -9.42 4.91
CA THR A 260 -1.98 -8.01 5.14
C THR A 260 -0.75 -7.11 5.16
N GLY A 261 -0.81 -5.97 4.47
CA GLY A 261 0.26 -4.98 4.44
C GLY A 261 1.44 -5.34 3.52
N ALA A 262 1.36 -6.45 2.77
CA ALA A 262 2.39 -6.88 1.84
C ALA A 262 2.66 -5.84 0.74
N GLY A 263 1.59 -5.31 0.14
CA GLY A 263 1.67 -4.27 -0.90
C GLY A 263 2.25 -2.95 -0.39
N ASP A 264 1.86 -2.53 0.82
CA ASP A 264 2.40 -1.32 1.46
C ASP A 264 3.89 -1.49 1.78
N ALA A 265 4.28 -2.68 2.26
CA ALA A 265 5.67 -3.01 2.53
C ALA A 265 6.50 -3.00 1.24
N PHE A 266 5.99 -3.63 0.18
CA PHE A 266 6.61 -3.58 -1.15
C PHE A 266 6.78 -2.13 -1.61
N SER A 267 5.71 -1.34 -1.56
CA SER A 267 5.70 0.07 -1.96
C SER A 267 6.76 0.87 -1.18
N SER A 268 6.83 0.69 0.15
CA SER A 268 7.80 1.38 0.99
C SER A 268 9.25 1.01 0.67
N GLY A 269 9.53 -0.27 0.41
CA GLY A 269 10.85 -0.78 0.06
C GLY A 269 11.30 -0.27 -1.30
N TYR A 270 10.45 -0.47 -2.32
CA TYR A 270 10.72 -0.05 -3.69
C TYR A 270 10.91 1.46 -3.79
N LEU A 271 9.97 2.26 -3.25
CA LEU A 271 10.05 3.71 -3.26
C LEU A 271 11.28 4.23 -2.53
N SER A 272 11.65 3.63 -1.39
CA SER A 272 12.86 4.03 -0.66
C SER A 272 14.13 3.77 -1.45
N ALA A 273 14.23 2.65 -2.16
CA ALA A 273 15.36 2.37 -3.04
C ALA A 273 15.46 3.42 -4.17
N ARG A 274 14.32 3.77 -4.79
CA ARG A 274 14.26 4.83 -5.82
C ARG A 274 14.59 6.21 -5.28
N PHE A 275 14.20 6.53 -4.05
CA PHE A 275 14.62 7.75 -3.37
C PHE A 275 16.14 7.83 -3.23
N TYR A 276 16.79 6.71 -2.89
CA TYR A 276 18.25 6.60 -2.83
C TYR A 276 18.94 6.49 -4.21
N LYS A 277 18.17 6.62 -5.30
CA LYS A 277 18.64 6.53 -6.69
C LYS A 277 19.24 5.18 -7.06
N GLU A 278 18.80 4.13 -6.38
CA GLU A 278 19.12 2.76 -6.77
C GLU A 278 18.38 2.37 -8.06
N ASN A 279 18.93 1.40 -8.79
CA ASN A 279 18.34 0.90 -10.03
C ASN A 279 17.10 0.02 -9.78
N ILE A 280 16.37 -0.32 -10.86
CA ILE A 280 15.16 -1.16 -10.80
C ILE A 280 15.44 -2.52 -10.16
N ASP A 281 16.58 -3.15 -10.44
CA ASP A 281 16.96 -4.43 -9.82
C ASP A 281 16.96 -4.32 -8.28
N THR A 282 17.64 -3.31 -7.76
CA THR A 282 17.74 -3.08 -6.33
C THR A 282 16.39 -2.70 -5.73
N ALA A 283 15.58 -1.89 -6.45
CA ALA A 283 14.25 -1.51 -6.02
C ALA A 283 13.29 -2.71 -5.92
N LEU A 284 13.31 -3.60 -6.92
CA LEU A 284 12.57 -4.87 -6.87
C LEU A 284 12.98 -5.72 -5.67
N LEU A 285 14.29 -5.90 -5.44
CA LEU A 285 14.78 -6.66 -4.30
C LEU A 285 14.36 -6.06 -2.95
N TRP A 286 14.40 -4.73 -2.82
CA TRP A 286 13.94 -4.06 -1.59
C TRP A 286 12.43 -4.22 -1.39
N GLY A 287 11.63 -4.08 -2.45
CA GLY A 287 10.19 -4.31 -2.40
C GLY A 287 9.86 -5.75 -1.99
N ILE A 288 10.47 -6.74 -2.66
CA ILE A 288 10.27 -8.16 -2.34
C ILE A 288 10.71 -8.47 -0.91
N ALA A 289 11.90 -8.03 -0.49
CA ALA A 289 12.39 -8.27 0.85
C ALA A 289 11.47 -7.68 1.94
N ALA A 290 11.00 -6.43 1.75
CA ALA A 290 10.06 -5.79 2.67
C ALA A 290 8.74 -6.55 2.76
N SER A 291 8.17 -6.92 1.60
CA SER A 291 6.93 -7.70 1.52
C SER A 291 7.07 -9.07 2.19
N SER A 292 8.09 -9.83 1.82
CA SER A 292 8.39 -11.16 2.38
C SER A 292 8.61 -11.12 3.90
N HIS A 293 9.21 -10.05 4.44
CA HIS A 293 9.33 -9.89 5.88
C HIS A 293 7.97 -9.68 6.55
N ILE A 294 7.13 -8.79 6.02
CA ILE A 294 5.82 -8.50 6.62
C ILE A 294 4.87 -9.69 6.56
N ILE A 295 4.90 -10.48 5.47
CA ILE A 295 4.02 -11.64 5.33
C ILE A 295 4.45 -12.86 6.14
N SER A 296 5.70 -12.90 6.61
CA SER A 296 6.24 -13.98 7.47
C SER A 296 6.30 -13.60 8.94
N ALA A 297 6.13 -12.32 9.28
CA ALA A 297 6.08 -11.84 10.66
C ALA A 297 4.79 -12.28 11.37
N SER A 298 4.82 -12.39 12.70
CA SER A 298 3.59 -12.58 13.47
C SER A 298 2.60 -11.44 13.21
N PRO A 299 1.29 -11.70 13.05
CA PRO A 299 0.29 -10.64 12.88
C PRO A 299 0.35 -9.55 13.96
N THR A 300 0.73 -9.90 15.18
CA THR A 300 0.83 -8.99 16.33
C THR A 300 2.14 -8.19 16.36
N GLU A 301 3.14 -8.55 15.56
CA GLU A 301 4.51 -7.99 15.61
C GLU A 301 5.03 -7.64 14.20
N LYS A 302 4.18 -6.99 13.39
CA LYS A 302 4.56 -6.52 12.06
C LYS A 302 5.33 -5.21 12.16
N THR A 303 6.66 -5.33 12.26
CA THR A 303 7.56 -4.17 12.19
C THR A 303 8.27 -4.16 10.84
N PRO A 304 8.20 -3.09 10.03
CA PRO A 304 8.91 -3.04 8.76
C PRO A 304 10.44 -3.15 8.91
N LEU A 305 11.13 -3.57 7.85
CA LEU A 305 12.60 -3.66 7.87
C LEU A 305 13.24 -2.27 8.00
N ASN A 306 14.32 -2.17 8.77
CA ASN A 306 15.29 -1.08 8.62
C ASN A 306 16.38 -1.42 7.58
N LYS A 307 17.25 -0.47 7.23
CA LYS A 307 18.30 -0.68 6.21
C LYS A 307 19.23 -1.88 6.48
N LYS A 308 19.60 -2.14 7.74
CA LYS A 308 20.48 -3.25 8.11
C LYS A 308 19.77 -4.58 7.96
N GLU A 309 18.52 -4.64 8.42
CA GLU A 309 17.65 -5.81 8.29
C GLU A 309 17.34 -6.09 6.81
N MET A 310 17.10 -5.05 5.99
CA MET A 310 16.92 -5.13 4.54
C MET A 310 18.10 -5.82 3.85
N ALA A 311 19.32 -5.35 4.10
CA ALA A 311 20.53 -5.97 3.54
C ALA A 311 20.66 -7.45 3.97
N SER A 312 20.32 -7.75 5.22
CA SER A 312 20.38 -9.11 5.76
C SER A 312 19.32 -10.03 5.13
N ALA A 313 18.11 -9.52 4.92
CA ALA A 313 17.02 -10.23 4.24
C ALA A 313 17.38 -10.53 2.78
N ILE A 314 17.90 -9.56 2.03
CA ILE A 314 18.35 -9.77 0.64
C ILE A 314 19.51 -10.76 0.59
N SER A 315 20.49 -10.64 1.49
CA SER A 315 21.63 -11.57 1.54
C SER A 315 21.22 -13.02 1.83
N LYS A 316 20.15 -13.23 2.61
CA LYS A 316 19.63 -14.57 2.89
C LYS A 316 19.11 -15.28 1.64
N PHE A 317 18.62 -14.52 0.66
CA PHE A 317 18.03 -15.02 -0.58
C PHE A 317 18.85 -14.61 -1.82
N SER A 318 20.18 -14.56 -1.70
CA SER A 318 21.08 -14.02 -2.74
C SER A 318 21.05 -14.74 -4.10
N SER A 319 20.44 -15.92 -4.17
CA SER A 319 20.21 -16.65 -5.43
C SER A 319 19.06 -16.06 -6.25
N ILE A 320 18.11 -15.38 -5.62
CA ILE A 320 16.99 -14.70 -6.28
C ILE A 320 17.48 -13.35 -6.73
N LYS A 321 17.43 -13.12 -8.05
CA LYS A 321 17.90 -11.89 -8.67
C LYS A 321 16.87 -11.40 -9.68
N PRO A 322 16.65 -10.09 -9.75
CA PRO A 322 15.87 -9.50 -10.83
C PRO A 322 16.48 -9.86 -12.19
N THR A 323 15.62 -10.04 -13.18
CA THR A 323 16.00 -10.36 -14.55
C THR A 323 15.32 -9.39 -15.50
N LEU A 324 16.09 -8.80 -16.42
CA LEU A 324 15.58 -8.01 -17.53
C LEU A 324 15.04 -8.96 -18.60
N LEU A 325 13.79 -8.77 -19.02
CA LEU A 325 13.19 -9.52 -20.10
C LEU A 325 13.61 -8.93 -21.45
N ASN A 326 14.55 -9.60 -22.12
CA ASN A 326 14.98 -9.30 -23.50
C ASN A 326 13.92 -9.58 -24.53
#